data_AF-D3DDT2-F1
#
_entry.id   AF-D3DDT2-F1
#
_cell.length_a   1.000
_cell.length_b   1.000
_cell.length_c   1.000
_cell.angle_alpha   90.00
_cell.angle_beta   90.00
_cell.angle_gamma   90.00
#
_symmetry.space_group_name_H-M   'P 1'
#
loop_
_entity.id
_entity.type
_entity.pdbx_description
1 polymer ?
#
loop_
_entity_poly.entity_id
_entity_poly.type
_entity_poly.pdbx_seq_one_letter_code
_entity_poly.pdbx_strand_id
1 'polypeptide(L)'
;MMAVMASTTVRVDGTEIRRRRIWLRYPQREMAAKIGMDQGYLSRLECGRRDRVSVQMLARIEAHLGRLDEPASTPRPSIPVESS
;
A
#
# COMPACT_ATOMS: atom_id res chain seq x y z
N MET A 1 -7.13 -20.72 -27.52
CA MET A 1 -7.33 -19.26 -27.52
C MET A 1 -7.35 -18.81 -26.06
N MET A 2 -6.27 -18.19 -25.56
CA MET A 2 -6.23 -17.68 -24.18
C MET A 2 -6.87 -16.29 -24.15
N ALA A 3 -7.94 -16.13 -23.39
CA ALA A 3 -8.61 -14.85 -23.20
C ALA A 3 -7.68 -13.88 -22.46
N VAL A 4 -7.27 -12.81 -23.12
CA VAL A 4 -6.62 -11.67 -22.47
C VAL A 4 -7.71 -10.93 -21.70
N MET A 5 -7.96 -11.34 -20.46
CA MET A 5 -8.76 -10.55 -19.53
C MET A 5 -8.04 -9.22 -19.34
N ALA A 6 -8.58 -8.14 -19.89
CA ALA A 6 -8.09 -6.80 -19.65
C ALA A 6 -8.06 -6.59 -18.13
N SER A 7 -6.87 -6.56 -17.52
CA SER A 7 -6.79 -6.34 -16.08
C SER A 7 -7.24 -4.91 -15.82
N THR A 8 -8.44 -4.74 -15.27
CA THR A 8 -8.92 -3.41 -14.85
C THR A 8 -7.88 -2.82 -13.92
N THR A 9 -7.30 -1.70 -14.33
CA THR A 9 -6.33 -0.94 -13.53
C THR A 9 -6.98 0.31 -12.97
N VAL A 10 -6.57 0.66 -11.76
CA VAL A 10 -7.05 1.84 -11.02
C VAL A 10 -5.85 2.70 -10.65
N ARG A 11 -6.09 4.02 -10.56
CA ARG A 11 -5.06 4.95 -10.11
C ARG A 11 -4.93 4.88 -8.60
N VAL A 12 -3.70 5.03 -8.12
CA VAL A 12 -3.38 5.07 -6.69
C VAL A 12 -2.44 6.22 -6.38
N ASP A 13 -2.57 6.79 -5.18
CA ASP A 13 -1.64 7.79 -4.67
C ASP A 13 -0.47 7.08 -3.95
N GLY A 14 0.69 7.08 -4.61
CA GLY A 14 1.93 6.55 -4.04
C GLY A 14 2.37 7.23 -2.75
N THR A 15 2.08 8.53 -2.60
CA THR A 15 2.45 9.30 -1.42
C THR A 15 1.66 8.83 -0.21
N GLU A 16 0.37 8.58 -0.38
CA GLU A 16 -0.48 8.07 0.70
C GLU A 16 -0.08 6.64 1.09
N ILE A 17 0.21 5.77 0.12
CA ILE A 17 0.74 4.42 0.36
C ILE A 17 2.01 4.49 1.22
N ARG A 18 2.96 5.35 0.84
CA ARG A 18 4.21 5.56 1.59
C ARG A 18 3.92 6.07 3.00
N ARG A 19 3.04 7.07 3.15
CA ARG A 19 2.69 7.68 4.43
C ARG A 19 2.13 6.63 5.39
N ARG A 20 1.15 5.83 4.95
CA ARG A 20 0.54 4.79 5.78
C ARG A 20 1.49 3.66 6.12
N ARG A 21 2.33 3.24 5.17
CA ARG A 21 3.36 2.23 5.43
C ARG A 21 4.31 2.69 6.54
N ILE A 22 4.78 3.94 6.49
CA ILE A 22 5.65 4.52 7.52
C ILE A 22 4.91 4.64 8.86
N TRP A 23 3.64 5.05 8.84
CA TRP A 23 2.81 5.15 10.03
C TRP A 23 2.65 3.80 10.75
N LEU A 24 2.49 2.72 9.98
CA LEU A 24 2.46 1.33 10.49
C LEU A 24 3.86 0.75 10.79
N ARG A 25 4.92 1.54 10.62
CA ARG A 25 6.33 1.12 10.80
C ARG A 25 6.74 -0.08 9.94
N TYR A 26 6.12 -0.28 8.78
CA TYR A 26 6.49 -1.37 7.89
C TYR A 26 7.72 -1.01 7.04
N PRO A 27 8.81 -1.81 7.10
CA PRO A 27 9.86 -1.75 6.11
C PRO A 27 9.30 -2.02 4.71
N GLN A 28 9.78 -1.31 3.70
CA GLN A 28 9.27 -1.45 2.33
C GLN A 28 9.35 -2.89 1.81
N ARG A 29 10.46 -3.60 2.08
CA ARG A 29 10.65 -5.01 1.71
C ARG A 29 9.64 -5.93 2.39
N GLU A 30 9.37 -5.73 3.67
CA GLU A 30 8.41 -6.54 4.43
C GLU A 30 6.99 -6.32 3.92
N MET A 31 6.62 -5.06 3.67
CA MET A 31 5.32 -4.72 3.10
C MET A 31 5.12 -5.35 1.73
N ALA A 32 6.11 -5.24 0.85
CA ALA A 32 6.08 -5.84 -0.48
C ALA A 32 5.89 -7.36 -0.41
N ALA A 33 6.62 -8.04 0.49
CA ALA A 33 6.48 -9.46 0.73
C ALA A 33 5.07 -9.85 1.22
N LYS A 34 4.48 -9.08 2.15
CA LYS A 34 3.13 -9.32 2.68
C LYS A 34 2.05 -9.17 1.60
N ILE A 35 2.16 -8.14 0.76
CA ILE A 35 1.24 -7.92 -0.36
C ILE A 35 1.45 -8.97 -1.48
N GLY A 36 2.61 -9.60 -1.54
CA GLY A 36 3.02 -10.48 -2.64
C GLY A 36 3.39 -9.69 -3.90
N MET A 37 4.09 -8.57 -3.73
CA MET A 37 4.65 -7.78 -4.83
C MET A 37 6.17 -7.62 -4.70
N ASP A 38 6.83 -7.28 -5.80
CA ASP A 38 8.25 -6.93 -5.80
C ASP A 38 8.50 -5.62 -5.02
N GLN A 39 9.62 -5.53 -4.30
CA GLN A 39 9.99 -4.32 -3.55
C GLN A 39 10.19 -3.13 -4.50
N GLY A 40 10.82 -3.34 -5.66
CA GLY A 40 11.01 -2.31 -6.68
C GLY A 40 9.69 -1.86 -7.31
N TYR A 41 8.68 -2.73 -7.37
CA TYR A 41 7.33 -2.38 -7.76
C TYR A 41 6.68 -1.44 -6.73
N LEU A 42 6.73 -1.79 -5.43
CA LEU A 42 6.25 -0.91 -4.35
C LEU A 42 6.98 0.44 -4.35
N SER A 43 8.30 0.43 -4.55
CA SER A 43 9.08 1.67 -4.63
C SER A 43 8.66 2.57 -5.78
N ARG A 44 8.36 2.00 -6.95
CA ARG A 44 7.88 2.78 -8.10
C ARG A 44 6.50 3.36 -7.87
N LEU A 45 5.63 2.63 -7.16
CA LEU A 45 4.35 3.17 -6.70
C LEU A 45 4.56 4.35 -5.76
N GLU A 46 5.32 4.16 -4.69
CA GLU A 46 5.53 5.17 -3.65
C GLU A 46 6.17 6.48 -4.14
N CYS A 47 7.00 6.42 -5.19
CA CYS A 47 7.63 7.61 -5.76
C CYS A 47 6.90 8.16 -7.00
N GLY A 48 5.70 7.64 -7.32
CA GLY A 48 4.90 8.10 -8.45
C GLY A 48 5.43 7.73 -9.83
N ARG A 49 6.53 6.96 -9.92
CA ARG A 49 7.01 6.38 -11.20
C ARG A 49 6.04 5.34 -11.77
N ARG A 50 5.10 4.87 -10.96
CA ARG A 50 3.94 4.09 -11.35
C ARG A 50 2.75 4.60 -10.55
N ASP A 51 1.63 4.86 -11.20
CA ASP A 51 0.42 5.36 -10.52
C ASP A 51 -0.79 4.43 -10.75
N ARG A 52 -0.59 3.28 -11.43
CA ARG A 52 -1.64 2.30 -11.72
C ARG A 52 -1.34 0.91 -11.22
N VAL A 53 -2.34 0.29 -10.60
CA VAL A 53 -2.32 -1.10 -10.14
C VAL A 53 -3.57 -1.83 -10.60
N SER A 54 -3.56 -3.16 -10.66
CA SER A 54 -4.78 -3.93 -10.87
C SER A 54 -5.71 -3.81 -9.65
N VAL A 55 -7.02 -3.98 -9.86
CA VAL A 55 -8.00 -3.98 -8.75
C VAL A 55 -7.64 -5.04 -7.68
N GLN A 56 -7.19 -6.22 -8.10
CA GLN A 56 -6.73 -7.27 -7.17
C GLN A 56 -5.54 -6.81 -6.32
N MET A 57 -4.62 -6.06 -6.91
CA MET A 57 -3.46 -5.54 -6.19
C MET A 57 -3.86 -4.41 -5.24
N LEU A 58 -4.78 -3.53 -5.64
CA LEU A 58 -5.34 -2.50 -4.76
C LEU A 58 -5.94 -3.14 -3.50
N ALA A 59 -6.80 -4.16 -3.66
CA ALA A 59 -7.42 -4.84 -2.53
C ALA A 59 -6.39 -5.42 -1.54
N ARG A 60 -5.26 -5.96 -2.03
CA ARG A 60 -4.19 -6.45 -1.16
C ARG A 60 -3.44 -5.33 -0.45
N ILE A 61 -3.21 -4.20 -1.13
CA ILE A 61 -2.61 -3.02 -0.50
C ILE A 61 -3.53 -2.52 0.62
N GLU A 62 -4.84 -2.39 0.35
CA GLU A 62 -5.84 -1.92 1.32
C GLU A 62 -6.03 -2.87 2.50
N ALA A 63 -5.91 -4.18 2.29
CA ALA A 63 -5.96 -5.16 3.38
C ALA A 63 -4.87 -4.93 4.45
N HIS A 64 -3.77 -4.27 4.10
CA HIS A 64 -2.67 -3.98 5.01
C HIS A 64 -2.52 -2.51 5.40
N LEU A 65 -2.94 -1.57 4.53
CA LEU A 65 -2.83 -0.12 4.77
C LEU A 65 -4.17 0.56 5.08
N GLY A 66 -5.27 -0.19 5.10
CA GLY A 66 -6.61 0.38 5.13
C GLY A 66 -7.01 0.99 3.78
N ARG A 67 -8.29 1.37 3.68
CA ARG A 67 -8.92 1.91 2.46
C ARG A 67 -8.25 3.19 1.97
N LEU A 68 -7.75 3.23 0.74
CA LEU A 68 -6.98 4.38 0.22
C LEU A 68 -7.86 5.53 -0.31
N ASP A 69 -9.17 5.30 -0.44
CA ASP A 69 -10.19 6.29 -0.83
C ASP A 69 -10.77 7.08 0.36
N GLU A 70 -10.51 6.66 1.61
CA GLU A 70 -10.92 7.39 2.81
C GLU A 70 -9.79 8.29 3.35
N PRO A 71 -10.06 9.59 3.67
CA PRO A 71 -9.11 10.40 4.40
C PRO A 71 -8.91 9.76 5.78
N ALA A 72 -7.66 9.46 6.12
CA ALA A 72 -7.26 8.77 7.35
C ALA A 72 -7.96 9.33 8.61
N SER A 73 -9.13 8.77 8.93
CA SER A 73 -9.91 9.07 10.13
C SER A 73 -9.67 7.95 11.12
N THR A 74 -8.57 8.01 11.88
CA THR A 74 -8.48 7.26 13.15
C THR A 74 -7.47 7.94 14.09
N PRO A 75 -7.80 8.11 15.38
CA PRO A 75 -6.88 8.65 16.38
C PRO A 75 -5.72 7.66 16.65
N ARG A 76 -4.57 8.22 17.04
CA ARG A 76 -3.31 7.50 17.35
C ARG A 76 -3.53 6.24 18.20
N PRO A 77 -2.83 5.12 17.94
CA PRO A 77 -2.61 4.13 18.99
C PRO A 77 -1.73 4.77 20.07
N SER A 78 -2.30 4.92 21.27
CA SER A 78 -1.56 5.27 22.49
C SER A 78 -0.59 4.13 22.81
N ILE A 79 0.66 4.24 22.37
CA ILE A 79 1.73 3.35 22.85
C ILE A 79 2.01 3.78 24.29
N PRO A 80 1.90 2.89 25.30
CA PRO A 80 2.43 3.20 26.62
C PRO A 80 3.96 3.32 26.47
N VAL A 81 4.49 4.52 26.70
CA VAL A 81 5.94 4.70 26.78
C VAL A 81 6.36 4.05 28.10
N GLU A 82 6.92 2.84 28.03
CA GLU A 82 7.57 2.27 29.20
C GLU A 82 8.72 3.20 29.57
N SER A 83 8.61 3.76 30.77
CA SER A 83 9.64 4.60 31.39
C SER A 83 10.70 3.68 31.95
N SER A 84 11.94 3.83 31.50
CA SER A 84 13.15 3.28 32.14
C SER A 84 14.31 4.22 31.90
#